data_AF-A0A7J2JXR3-F1
#
_entry.id   AF-A0A7J2JXR3-F1
#
_cell.length_a   1.000
_cell.length_b   1.000
_cell.length_c   1.000
_cell.angle_alpha   90.00
_cell.angle_beta   90.00
_cell.angle_gamma   90.00
#
_symmetry.space_group_name_H-M   'P 1'
#
loop_
_entity.id
_entity.type
_entity.pdbx_description
1 polymer ?
#
loop_
_entity_poly.entity_id
_entity_poly.type
_entity_poly.pdbx_seq_one_letter_code
_entity_poly.pdbx_strand_id
1 'polypeptide(L)'
;MSQAEGGQEFFWRARITRGGAVLLGRSVACDAHEPSRPVRVITHAHNDHITGLSRSLRECSWILMTEATRDLLAVLKRRDLHRLA
;
A
#
# COMPACT_ATOMS: atom_id res chain seq x y z
N MET A 1 33.72 12.71 -17.43
CA MET A 1 33.13 12.51 -16.08
C MET A 1 31.65 12.18 -16.28
N SER A 2 31.25 10.98 -15.87
CA SER A 2 29.99 10.32 -16.21
C SER A 2 28.80 10.93 -15.48
N GLN A 3 27.80 11.41 -16.22
CA GLN A 3 26.50 11.86 -15.69
C GLN A 3 25.47 10.72 -15.68
N ALA A 4 25.82 9.53 -15.17
CA ALA A 4 24.95 8.34 -15.24
C ALA A 4 24.66 7.65 -13.89
N GLU A 5 24.98 8.27 -12.74
CA GLU A 5 24.86 7.61 -11.43
C GLU A 5 23.60 8.00 -10.62
N GLY A 6 22.97 9.14 -10.88
CA GLY A 6 21.82 9.61 -10.10
C GLY A 6 20.49 8.87 -10.36
N GLY A 7 20.34 8.21 -11.51
CA GLY A 7 19.10 7.52 -11.89
C GLY A 7 18.88 6.17 -11.19
N GLN A 8 19.95 5.53 -10.72
CA GLN A 8 19.86 4.20 -10.09
C GLN A 8 19.60 4.26 -8.58
N GLU A 9 19.93 5.36 -7.91
CA GLU A 9 19.83 5.46 -6.45
C GLU A 9 18.38 5.60 -5.94
N PHE A 10 17.52 6.30 -6.69
CA PHE A 10 16.13 6.53 -6.30
C PHE A 10 15.22 5.33 -6.51
N PHE A 11 15.51 4.48 -7.50
CA PHE A 11 14.66 3.35 -7.88
C PHE A 11 14.54 2.30 -6.77
N TRP A 12 15.55 2.20 -5.90
CA TRP A 12 15.55 1.33 -4.73
C TRP A 12 14.80 1.93 -3.53
N ARG A 13 14.59 3.26 -3.51
CA ARG A 13 13.92 3.96 -2.41
C ARG A 13 12.41 4.02 -2.62
N ALA A 14 11.97 4.51 -3.78
CA ALA A 14 10.55 4.64 -4.09
C ALA A 14 10.24 4.55 -5.59
N ARG A 15 9.12 3.91 -5.95
CA ARG A 15 8.58 3.86 -7.33
C ARG A 15 7.06 3.76 -7.32
N ILE A 16 6.40 4.35 -8.31
CA ILE A 16 4.95 4.23 -8.53
C ILE A 16 4.68 3.17 -9.59
N THR A 17 3.77 2.23 -9.33
CA THR A 17 3.35 1.23 -10.32
C THR A 17 2.29 1.81 -11.26
N ARG A 18 2.04 1.14 -12.39
CA ARG A 18 0.93 1.53 -13.29
C ARG A 18 -0.44 1.53 -12.59
N GLY A 19 -0.61 0.74 -11.53
CA GLY A 19 -1.82 0.70 -10.72
C GLY A 19 -1.88 1.76 -9.62
N GLY A 20 -0.93 2.70 -9.57
CA GLY A 20 -0.89 3.77 -8.57
C GLY A 20 -0.27 3.37 -7.22
N ALA A 21 0.25 2.15 -7.08
CA ALA A 21 0.88 1.72 -5.83
C ALA A 21 2.22 2.44 -5.65
N VAL A 22 2.41 3.09 -4.50
CA VAL A 22 3.71 3.66 -4.14
C VAL A 22 4.52 2.59 -3.41
N LEU A 23 5.53 2.05 -4.09
CA LEU A 23 6.42 1.04 -3.55
C LEU A 23 7.55 1.72 -2.79
N LEU A 24 7.74 1.35 -1.52
CA LEU A 24 8.83 1.87 -0.67
C LEU A 24 9.77 0.73 -0.28
N GLY A 25 11.07 0.90 -0.57
CA GLY A 25 12.08 -0.13 -0.29
C GLY A 25 11.76 -1.45 -0.99
N ARG A 26 11.72 -2.57 -0.25
CA ARG A 26 11.40 -3.92 -0.78
C ARG A 26 10.13 -4.56 -0.22
N SER A 27 9.50 -3.96 0.79
CA SER A 27 8.45 -4.64 1.57
C SER A 27 7.12 -3.90 1.66
N VAL A 28 7.11 -2.58 1.42
CA VAL A 28 5.94 -1.74 1.63
C VAL A 28 5.34 -1.27 0.30
N ALA A 29 4.01 -1.26 0.23
CA ALA A 29 3.21 -0.62 -0.80
C ALA A 29 2.11 0.26 -0.19
N CYS A 30 2.02 1.52 -0.62
CA CYS A 30 0.97 2.45 -0.21
C CYS A 30 -0.11 2.57 -1.30
N ASP A 31 -1.37 2.72 -0.89
CA ASP A 31 -2.54 3.19 -1.66
C ASP A 31 -2.98 2.45 -2.96
N ALA A 32 -2.22 1.53 -3.54
CA ALA A 32 -2.77 0.37 -4.30
C ALA A 32 -2.07 -0.97 -4.02
N HIS A 33 -2.82 -2.09 -4.03
CA HIS A 33 -2.26 -3.41 -3.72
C HIS A 33 -1.13 -3.79 -4.69
N GLU A 34 -0.03 -4.31 -4.15
CA GLU A 34 1.11 -4.82 -4.92
C GLU A 34 1.51 -6.19 -4.38
N PRO A 35 1.38 -7.28 -5.14
CA PRO A 35 1.69 -8.64 -4.68
C PRO A 35 3.14 -8.83 -4.24
N SER A 36 4.09 -8.07 -4.80
CA SER A 36 5.50 -8.15 -4.39
C SER A 36 5.78 -7.52 -3.02
N ARG A 37 4.80 -6.89 -2.36
CA ARG A 37 4.95 -6.17 -1.09
C ARG A 37 4.03 -6.73 0.01
N PRO A 38 4.59 -7.42 1.02
CA PRO A 38 3.79 -8.02 2.08
C PRO A 38 3.15 -7.00 3.04
N VAL A 39 3.64 -5.75 3.07
CA VAL A 39 3.11 -4.69 3.95
C VAL A 39 2.34 -3.67 3.13
N ARG A 40 1.06 -3.51 3.48
CA ARG A 40 0.15 -2.52 2.88
C ARG A 40 0.01 -1.32 3.82
N VAL A 41 0.19 -0.11 3.33
CA VAL A 41 -0.22 1.12 4.02
C VAL A 41 -1.43 1.71 3.30
N ILE A 42 -2.46 2.09 4.05
CA ILE A 42 -3.61 2.83 3.52
C ILE A 42 -3.62 4.20 4.20
N THR A 43 -3.39 5.26 3.42
CA THR A 43 -3.29 6.61 3.97
C THR A 43 -4.65 7.13 4.43
N HIS A 44 -5.70 6.88 3.65
CA HIS A 44 -7.08 7.27 3.94
C HIS A 44 -8.10 6.49 3.09
N ALA A 45 -9.38 6.59 3.43
CA ALA A 45 -10.46 5.78 2.85
C ALA A 45 -11.16 6.43 1.64
N HIS A 46 -10.40 6.90 0.66
CA HIS A 46 -10.96 7.22 -0.67
C HIS A 46 -10.83 6.04 -1.63
N ASN A 47 -11.75 5.96 -2.60
CA ASN A 47 -11.90 4.78 -3.46
C ASN A 47 -10.64 4.46 -4.28
N ASP A 48 -9.95 5.48 -4.75
CA ASP A 48 -8.69 5.41 -5.48
C ASP A 48 -7.51 4.89 -4.63
N HIS A 49 -7.50 5.17 -3.32
CA HIS A 49 -6.45 4.73 -2.38
C HIS A 49 -6.70 3.34 -1.75
N ILE A 50 -7.85 2.72 -2.01
CA ILE A 50 -8.20 1.38 -1.50
C ILE A 50 -8.30 0.33 -2.60
N THR A 51 -7.76 0.63 -3.77
CA THR A 51 -7.72 -0.27 -4.92
C THR A 51 -7.01 -1.58 -4.55
N GLY A 52 -7.71 -2.70 -4.77
CA GLY A 52 -7.19 -4.02 -4.42
C GLY A 52 -7.21 -4.37 -2.93
N LEU A 53 -7.98 -3.64 -2.10
CA LEU A 53 -8.12 -3.93 -0.66
C LEU A 53 -8.47 -5.40 -0.38
N SER A 54 -9.44 -5.98 -1.09
CA SER A 54 -9.83 -7.39 -0.89
C SER A 54 -8.68 -8.37 -1.12
N ARG A 55 -7.73 -8.04 -2.01
CA ARG A 55 -6.51 -8.82 -2.21
C ARG A 55 -5.53 -8.61 -1.08
N SER A 56 -5.32 -7.36 -0.67
CA SER A 56 -4.47 -7.02 0.48
C SER A 56 -4.89 -7.78 1.73
N LEU A 57 -6.20 -7.83 2.03
CA LEU A 57 -6.76 -8.57 3.18
C LEU A 57 -6.52 -10.09 3.14
N ARG A 58 -6.13 -10.66 1.99
CA ARG A 58 -5.82 -12.09 1.84
C ARG A 58 -4.34 -12.38 1.67
N GLU A 59 -3.61 -11.47 1.03
CA GLU A 59 -2.26 -11.71 0.51
C GLU A 59 -1.18 -10.94 1.30
N CYS A 60 -1.51 -9.80 1.92
CA CYS A 60 -0.56 -9.04 2.72
C CYS A 60 -0.43 -9.64 4.13
N SER A 61 0.79 -9.66 4.65
CA SER A 61 1.07 -10.06 6.03
C SER A 61 0.63 -9.00 7.02
N TRP A 62 0.74 -7.72 6.65
CA TRP A 62 0.38 -6.58 7.48
C TRP A 62 -0.35 -5.52 6.68
N ILE A 63 -1.38 -4.93 7.27
CA ILE A 63 -2.12 -3.79 6.71
C ILE A 63 -2.17 -2.70 7.76
N LEU A 64 -1.45 -1.61 7.51
CA LEU A 64 -1.30 -0.48 8.42
C LEU A 64 -2.19 0.67 7.97
N MET A 65 -2.90 1.25 8.92
CA MET A 65 -3.75 2.42 8.73
C MET A 65 -4.06 3.06 10.09
N THR A 66 -4.61 4.28 10.09
CA THR A 66 -5.14 4.89 11.31
C THR A 66 -6.43 4.18 11.77
N GLU A 67 -6.74 4.27 13.06
CA GLU A 67 -7.99 3.71 13.61
C GLU A 67 -9.22 4.27 12.90
N ALA A 68 -9.25 5.58 12.65
CA ALA A 68 -10.33 6.24 11.90
C ALA A 68 -10.49 5.68 10.48
N THR A 69 -9.39 5.38 9.79
CA THR A 69 -9.44 4.77 8.44
C THR A 69 -9.95 3.34 8.49
N ARG A 70 -9.51 2.55 9.48
CA ARG A 70 -9.97 1.18 9.71
C ARG A 70 -11.47 1.12 9.96
N ASP A 71 -11.96 1.94 10.88
CA ASP A 71 -13.36 1.95 11.28
C ASP A 71 -14.26 2.41 10.12
N LEU A 72 -13.84 3.44 9.37
CA LEU A 72 -14.53 3.87 8.16
C LEU A 72 -14.55 2.76 7.08
N LEU A 73 -13.42 2.08 6.85
CA LEU A 73 -13.39 0.96 5.90
C LEU A 73 -14.25 -0.22 6.34
N ALA A 74 -14.35 -0.48 7.65
CA ALA A 74 -15.18 -1.55 8.18
C ALA A 74 -16.67 -1.31 7.87
N VAL A 75 -17.14 -0.07 8.04
CA VAL A 75 -18.50 0.35 7.67
C VAL A 75 -18.70 0.28 6.15
N LEU A 76 -17.80 0.89 5.37
CA LEU A 76 -17.94 0.96 3.90
C LEU A 76 -17.87 -0.41 3.22
N LYS A 77 -17.07 -1.34 3.75
CA LYS A 77 -16.92 -2.70 3.21
C LYS A 77 -17.82 -3.73 3.90
N ARG A 78 -18.63 -3.31 4.89
CA ARG A 78 -19.49 -4.19 5.70
C ARG A 78 -18.72 -5.39 6.24
N ARG A 79 -17.50 -5.15 6.73
CA ARG A 79 -16.57 -6.18 7.19
C ARG A 79 -15.85 -5.70 8.43
N ASP A 80 -15.81 -6.53 9.47
CA ASP A 80 -14.99 -6.26 10.65
C ASP A 80 -13.49 -6.39 10.29
N LEU A 81 -12.74 -5.32 10.53
CA LEU A 81 -11.29 -5.23 10.28
C LEU A 81 -10.46 -5.27 11.58
N HIS A 82 -11.08 -5.42 12.75
CA HIS A 82 -10.37 -5.49 14.04
C HIS A 82 -9.54 -6.77 14.22
N ARG A 83 -9.72 -7.78 13.35
CA ARG A 83 -8.96 -9.05 13.40
C ARG A 83 -7.69 -9.07 12.55
N LEU A 84 -7.32 -7.94 11.92
CA LEU A 84 -6.26 -7.88 10.90
C LEU A 84 -5.12 -6.93 11.25
N ALA A 85 -5.14 -6.36 12.46
CA ALA A 85 -4.09 -5.50 13.01
C ALA A 85 -3.43 -6.18 14.20
#